data_AF-X1S3W8-F1
#
_entry.id   AF-X1S3W8-F1
#
_cell.length_a   1.000
_cell.length_b   1.000
_cell.length_c   1.000
_cell.angle_alpha   90.00
_cell.angle_beta   90.00
_cell.angle_gamma   90.00
#
_symmetry.space_group_name_H-M   'P 1'
#
loop_
_entity.id
_entity.type
_entity.pdbx_description
1 polymer ?
#
loop_
_entity_poly.entity_id
_entity_poly.type
_entity_poly.pdbx_seq_one_letter_code
_entity_poly.pdbx_strand_id
1 'polypeptide(L)'
;EPFSKFIVPMFEDQNRHKVLFVTKSDNIKHLLEINPHNQVIMSFSLNADEVAKKWERGAPSVDRRIEAGRKLSQAGYEVRIRIDPIVPVPD
;
A
#
# COMPACT_ATOMS: atom_id res chain seq x y z
N GLU A 1 -6.58 -9.95 -14.37
CA GLU A 1 -5.33 -9.98 -13.57
C GLU A 1 -5.18 -8.70 -12.77
N PRO A 2 -4.40 -8.66 -11.66
CA PRO A 2 -4.07 -7.43 -10.94
C PRO A 2 -3.32 -6.42 -11.84
N PHE A 3 -3.70 -5.14 -11.81
CA PHE A 3 -3.09 -4.09 -12.62
C PHE A 3 -1.57 -3.94 -12.40
N SER A 4 -1.10 -4.22 -11.18
CA SER A 4 0.31 -4.25 -10.80
C SER A 4 1.15 -5.20 -11.66
N LYS A 5 0.62 -6.35 -12.10
CA LYS A 5 1.34 -7.26 -13.00
C LYS A 5 1.59 -6.67 -14.39
N PHE A 6 0.77 -5.72 -14.81
CA PHE A 6 0.95 -5.00 -16.06
C PHE A 6 1.87 -3.79 -15.91
N ILE A 7 1.59 -2.92 -14.93
CA ILE A 7 2.24 -1.60 -14.87
C ILE A 7 3.65 -1.63 -14.27
N VAL A 8 3.94 -2.57 -13.36
CA VAL A 8 5.26 -2.62 -12.72
C VAL A 8 6.37 -2.95 -13.72
N PRO A 9 6.29 -4.03 -14.52
CA PRO A 9 7.33 -4.33 -15.52
C PRO A 9 7.57 -3.17 -16.50
N MET A 10 6.49 -2.52 -16.96
CA MET A 10 6.58 -1.37 -17.86
C MET A 10 7.40 -0.22 -17.26
N PHE A 11 7.33 0.00 -15.95
CA PHE A 11 8.13 1.03 -15.29
C PHE A 11 9.52 0.53 -14.92
N GLU A 12 9.75 -0.77 -14.74
CA GLU A 12 11.11 -1.30 -14.52
C GLU A 12 12.01 -1.19 -15.77
N ASP A 13 11.43 -1.08 -16.97
CA ASP A 13 12.19 -0.85 -18.23
C ASP A 13 12.88 0.53 -18.29
N GLN A 14 12.69 1.37 -17.27
CA GLN A 14 13.25 2.71 -17.19
C GLN A 14 13.63 3.08 -15.75
N ASN A 15 14.33 4.20 -15.56
CA ASN A 15 14.82 4.64 -14.24
C ASN A 15 14.53 6.11 -13.88
N ARG A 16 13.63 6.77 -14.63
CA ARG A 16 13.28 8.18 -14.49
C ARG A 16 11.99 8.42 -13.69
N HIS A 17 11.02 7.52 -13.79
CA HIS A 17 9.68 7.65 -13.25
C HIS A 17 9.35 6.51 -12.29
N LYS A 18 8.53 6.77 -11.28
CA LYS A 18 8.02 5.74 -10.37
C LYS A 18 6.50 5.62 -10.46
N VAL A 19 6.00 4.40 -10.27
CA VAL A 19 4.57 4.15 -10.01
C VAL A 19 4.32 4.23 -8.52
N LEU A 20 3.43 5.13 -8.11
CA LEU A 20 2.95 5.23 -6.74
C LEU A 20 1.59 4.54 -6.63
N PHE A 21 1.51 3.50 -5.81
CA PHE A 21 0.23 2.92 -5.40
C PHE A 21 -0.17 3.48 -4.04
N VAL A 22 -1.46 3.71 -3.86
CA VAL A 22 -2.07 4.01 -2.55
C VAL A 22 -3.22 3.04 -2.35
N THR A 23 -3.24 2.32 -1.22
CA THR A 23 -4.28 1.31 -0.95
C THR A 23 -4.71 1.29 0.51
N LYS A 24 -5.92 0.78 0.75
CA LYS A 24 -6.41 0.34 2.07
C LYS A 24 -6.50 -1.20 2.17
N SER A 25 -6.15 -1.92 1.12
CA SER A 25 -6.22 -3.39 1.03
C SER A 25 -4.96 -4.05 1.57
N ASP A 26 -5.10 -5.28 2.07
CA ASP A 26 -4.01 -6.17 2.46
C ASP A 26 -3.77 -7.31 1.45
N ASN A 27 -4.47 -7.28 0.30
CA ASN A 27 -4.31 -8.26 -0.78
C ASN A 27 -3.03 -7.99 -1.58
N ILE A 28 -1.88 -8.39 -1.02
CA ILE A 28 -0.54 -8.07 -1.56
C ILE A 28 0.19 -9.26 -2.19
N LYS A 29 -0.43 -10.45 -2.26
CA LYS A 29 0.26 -11.68 -2.72
C LYS A 29 0.91 -11.49 -4.09
N HIS A 30 0.19 -10.87 -5.01
CA HIS A 30 0.66 -10.62 -6.37
C HIS A 30 1.81 -9.61 -6.43
N LEU A 31 1.99 -8.73 -5.44
CA LEU A 31 3.14 -7.81 -5.37
C LEU A 31 4.39 -8.56 -4.88
N LEU A 32 4.24 -9.46 -3.91
CA LEU A 32 5.35 -10.29 -3.42
C LEU A 32 5.93 -11.22 -4.49
N GLU A 33 5.18 -11.48 -5.56
CA GLU A 33 5.61 -12.28 -6.72
C GLU A 33 6.35 -11.44 -7.78
N ILE A 34 6.35 -10.11 -7.70
CA ILE A 34 6.94 -9.23 -8.71
C ILE A 34 8.37 -8.83 -8.32
N ASN A 35 9.32 -9.14 -9.19
CA ASN A 35 10.71 -8.73 -9.10
C ASN A 35 11.27 -8.54 -10.53
N PRO A 36 11.96 -7.45 -10.86
CA PRO A 36 12.29 -6.30 -10.00
C PRO A 36 11.11 -5.37 -9.71
N HIS A 37 11.28 -4.47 -8.72
CA HIS A 37 10.28 -3.47 -8.30
C HIS A 37 10.92 -2.15 -7.83
N ASN A 38 12.05 -1.76 -8.42
CA ASN A 38 12.81 -0.57 -8.03
C ASN A 38 12.07 0.76 -8.29
N GLN A 39 11.20 0.78 -9.29
CA GLN A 39 10.41 1.93 -9.71
C GLN A 39 9.00 1.96 -9.11
N VAL A 40 8.77 1.18 -8.03
CA VAL A 40 7.46 1.11 -7.36
C VAL A 40 7.54 1.66 -5.95
N ILE A 41 6.55 2.47 -5.59
CA ILE A 41 6.32 2.90 -4.20
C ILE A 41 4.95 2.39 -3.79
N MET A 42 4.90 1.67 -2.67
CA MET A 42 3.67 1.14 -2.10
C MET A 42 3.26 1.99 -0.90
N SER A 43 2.11 2.66 -0.98
CA SER A 43 1.58 3.45 0.13
C SER A 43 0.33 2.83 0.74
N PHE A 44 0.27 2.80 2.07
CA PHE A 44 -0.91 2.35 2.81
C PHE A 44 -1.60 3.53 3.45
N SER A 45 -2.90 3.67 3.17
CA SER A 45 -3.76 4.65 3.82
C SER A 45 -4.22 4.10 5.17
N LEU A 46 -3.81 4.78 6.24
CA LEU A 46 -4.13 4.45 7.62
C LEU A 46 -4.91 5.60 8.26
N ASN A 47 -5.67 5.25 9.29
CA ASN A 47 -6.35 6.20 10.16
C ASN A 47 -6.32 5.68 11.60
N ALA A 48 -6.81 6.47 12.56
CA ALA A 48 -7.07 5.94 13.90
C ALA A 48 -8.12 4.81 13.81
N ASP A 49 -8.02 3.83 14.72
CA ASP A 49 -8.87 2.63 14.66
C ASP A 49 -10.36 2.94 14.70
N GLU A 50 -10.78 3.89 15.54
CA GLU A 50 -12.18 4.29 15.62
C GLU A 50 -12.68 4.98 14.34
N VAL A 51 -11.84 5.81 13.72
CA VAL A 51 -12.13 6.49 12.44
C VAL A 51 -12.29 5.46 11.33
N ALA A 52 -11.36 4.50 11.25
CA ALA A 52 -11.40 3.41 10.29
C ALA A 52 -12.65 2.52 10.47
N LYS A 53 -12.94 2.10 11.71
CA LYS A 53 -14.14 1.30 12.02
C LYS A 53 -15.44 2.03 11.66
N LYS A 54 -15.49 3.35 11.85
CA LYS A 54 -16.67 4.16 11.58
C LYS A 54 -16.91 4.36 10.09
N TRP A 55 -15.87 4.72 9.32
CA TRP A 55 -16.03 5.22 7.96
C TRP A 55 -15.42 4.35 6.85
N GLU A 56 -14.47 3.46 7.14
CA GLU A 56 -13.75 2.68 6.12
C GLU A 56 -14.33 1.27 5.95
N ARG A 57 -15.65 1.17 5.86
CA ARG A 57 -16.38 -0.10 5.77
C ARG A 57 -15.91 -0.91 4.54
N GLY A 58 -15.61 -2.19 4.76
CA GLY A 58 -15.14 -3.10 3.72
C GLY A 58 -13.62 -3.09 3.49
N ALA A 59 -12.89 -2.13 4.05
CA ALA A 59 -11.44 -2.20 4.10
C ALA A 59 -10.98 -3.12 5.27
N PRO A 60 -9.84 -3.83 5.12
CA PRO A 60 -9.17 -4.51 6.23
C PRO A 60 -8.90 -3.57 7.41
N SER A 61 -8.71 -4.13 8.62
CA SER A 61 -8.31 -3.36 9.79
C SER A 61 -6.96 -2.66 9.57
N VAL A 62 -6.72 -1.58 10.31
CA VAL A 62 -5.47 -0.80 10.25
C VAL A 62 -4.26 -1.72 10.49
N ASP A 63 -4.32 -2.60 11.49
CA ASP A 63 -3.27 -3.60 11.76
C ASP A 63 -2.97 -4.51 10.57
N ARG A 64 -3.99 -4.99 9.84
CA ARG A 64 -3.79 -5.83 8.65
C ARG A 64 -3.11 -5.07 7.53
N ARG A 65 -3.40 -3.77 7.39
CA ARG A 65 -2.72 -2.90 6.41
C ARG A 65 -1.27 -2.64 6.82
N ILE A 66 -1.00 -2.40 8.10
CA ILE A 66 0.37 -2.26 8.63
C ILE A 66 1.15 -3.55 8.38
N GLU A 67 0.57 -4.71 8.65
CA GLU A 67 1.19 -6.01 8.42
C GLU A 67 1.47 -6.26 6.93
N ALA A 68 0.56 -5.87 6.03
CA ALA A 68 0.81 -5.92 4.60
C ALA A 68 1.98 -5.00 4.19
N GLY A 69 2.02 -3.78 4.72
CA GLY A 69 3.14 -2.85 4.53
C GLY A 69 4.47 -3.42 5.02
N ARG A 70 4.48 -4.05 6.21
CA ARG A 70 5.65 -4.72 6.78
C ARG A 70 6.18 -5.82 5.85
N LYS A 71 5.30 -6.68 5.34
CA LYS A 71 5.68 -7.75 4.40
C LYS A 71 6.30 -7.21 3.11
N LEU A 72 5.72 -6.16 2.52
CA LEU A 72 6.26 -5.54 1.31
C LEU A 72 7.60 -4.84 1.59
N SER A 73 7.74 -4.16 2.71
CA SER A 73 9.00 -3.53 3.13
C SER A 73 10.10 -4.58 3.29
N GLN A 74 9.80 -5.73 3.90
CA GLN A 74 10.73 -6.86 4.00
C GLN A 74 11.09 -7.48 2.66
N ALA A 75 10.18 -7.43 1.68
CA ALA A 75 10.44 -7.87 0.32
C ALA A 75 11.27 -6.87 -0.52
N GLY A 76 11.59 -5.69 0.02
CA GLY A 76 12.43 -4.68 -0.64
C GLY A 76 11.67 -3.49 -1.23
N TYR A 77 10.34 -3.46 -1.14
CA TYR A 77 9.57 -2.30 -1.61
C TYR A 77 9.86 -1.05 -0.78
N GLU A 78 9.90 0.10 -1.44
CA GLU A 78 9.75 1.38 -0.78
C GLU A 78 8.30 1.51 -0.28
N VAL A 79 8.09 1.40 1.03
CA VAL A 79 6.77 1.48 1.66
C VAL A 79 6.58 2.83 2.34
N ARG A 80 5.42 3.45 2.10
CA ARG A 80 5.02 4.72 2.72
C ARG A 80 3.69 4.57 3.45
N ILE A 81 3.50 5.40 4.47
CA ILE A 81 2.22 5.51 5.18
C ILE A 81 1.58 6.84 4.80
N ARG A 82 0.28 6.81 4.53
CA ARG A 82 -0.54 7.98 4.24
C ARG A 82 -1.62 8.11 5.31
N ILE A 83 -1.52 9.14 6.14
CA ILE A 83 -2.56 9.51 7.09
C ILE A 83 -3.47 10.53 6.41
N ASP A 84 -4.56 10.04 5.82
CA ASP A 84 -5.45 10.85 4.98
C ASP A 84 -6.83 10.18 4.84
N PRO A 85 -7.93 10.86 5.19
CA PRO A 85 -7.96 12.17 5.84
C PRO A 85 -7.52 12.09 7.31
N ILE A 86 -6.92 13.18 7.83
CA ILE A 86 -6.71 13.34 9.28
C ILE A 86 -8.07 13.71 9.91
N VAL A 87 -8.52 12.92 10.89
CA VAL A 87 -9.79 13.15 11.59
C VAL A 87 -9.53 13.27 13.09
N PRO A 88 -10.04 14.32 13.77
CA PRO A 88 -9.94 14.44 15.22
C PRO A 88 -10.66 13.29 15.94
N VAL A 89 -9.98 12.69 16.90
CA VAL A 89 -10.50 11.70 17.84
C VAL A 89 -10.59 12.39 19.20
N PRO A 90 -11.78 12.49 19.83
CA PRO A 90 -11.91 13.03 21.17
C PRO A 90 -11.14 12.19 22.19
N ASP A 91 -10.59 12.84 23.23
CA ASP A 91 -9.99 12.17 24.39
C ASP A 91 -11.02 11.40 25.23
#